data_AF-A0A212DA86-F1
#
_entry.id   AF-A0A212DA86-F1
#
_cell.length_a   1.000
_cell.length_b   1.000
_cell.length_c   1.000
_cell.angle_alpha   90.00
_cell.angle_beta   90.00
_cell.angle_gamma   90.00
#
_symmetry.space_group_name_H-M   'P 1'
#
loop_
_entity.id
_entity.type
_entity.pdbx_description
1 polymer ?
#
loop_
_entity_poly.entity_id
_entity_poly.type
_entity_poly.pdbx_seq_one_letter_code
_entity_poly.pdbx_strand_id
1 'polypeptide(L)'
;MDRKLRFVEKEIRKANIPIMDTGENPEVPFPRDMIDLEANFEKIENELKEINTNQEALKRNFLELTELKFILRKTQQFFDEMADPDLLEESSSLLEPSEMGRGTPLRLGFVAGVINRERIPTFERMLWRVCRGNVFLRQAEIENPLEDPVTVLNQTEDHRQRVLQAAAKNIRVWFIKVRKMKAIYHTLNQCNIDVTQKCLIAEVWCPVTDLDSIQFALRRGTVSPPQLAMFSTVFSGRYIILLMGVFSIYTGLIYNDCFSKSLNIFGSSWSVRPMFDIYNWTLEIWNIATNKLTFLNSFKMKMSVILGIIHMLFGVSLSLFNHTYFKKPLSIYFGFIPEIIFMTSLFGYLVILIFYKWTAYNAKTSEKAPSLLIHFINMFLFSYGDSGNSMLYSGQGTLNFGGIRVGNGPTEEDAEIIQHDQLSTHSEDAEEFDFGDTMVHQAIHTIEYCLGCISNTASYLRLWALSLAHAQLSEVLWTMVIHIGLKVKSLAGGLALFFIFAAFATLTVAILLIMEGLSAFLHALRLHWVEFQNKFYSGTGFKFLPFSFEHIREGKFDD
;
A
#
# COMPACT_ATOMS: atom_id res chain seq x y z
N MET A 1 30.04 -6.14 -13.56
CA MET A 1 29.89 -6.88 -12.28
C MET A 1 28.45 -7.22 -11.87
N ASP A 2 27.52 -6.26 -11.66
CA ASP A 2 26.17 -6.54 -11.10
C ASP A 2 25.37 -7.61 -11.88
N ARG A 3 25.40 -7.54 -13.22
CA ARG A 3 24.81 -8.57 -14.10
C ARG A 3 25.38 -9.98 -13.85
N LYS A 4 26.70 -10.09 -13.66
CA LYS A 4 27.39 -11.36 -13.42
C LYS A 4 26.96 -11.95 -12.07
N LEU A 5 26.88 -11.11 -11.03
CA LEU A 5 26.40 -11.52 -9.70
C LEU A 5 24.92 -11.96 -9.73
N ARG A 6 24.05 -11.28 -10.48
CA ARG A 6 22.64 -11.70 -10.66
C ARG A 6 22.52 -13.04 -11.38
N PHE A 7 23.40 -13.32 -12.34
CA PHE A 7 23.46 -14.63 -12.99
C PHE A 7 23.84 -15.73 -11.98
N VAL A 8 24.90 -15.53 -11.21
CA VAL A 8 25.34 -16.48 -10.17
C VAL A 8 24.27 -16.67 -9.10
N GLU A 9 23.61 -15.59 -8.64
CA GLU A 9 22.50 -15.68 -7.68
C GLU A 9 21.33 -16.51 -8.22
N LYS A 10 21.00 -16.33 -9.51
CA LYS A 10 19.94 -17.10 -10.17
C LYS A 10 20.29 -18.59 -10.21
N GLU A 11 21.55 -18.93 -10.48
CA GLU A 11 22.02 -20.33 -10.47
C GLU A 11 22.02 -20.93 -9.05
N ILE A 12 22.41 -20.17 -8.03
CA ILE A 12 22.34 -20.59 -6.61
C ILE A 12 20.90 -20.87 -6.19
N ARG A 13 19.96 -19.97 -6.55
CA ARG A 13 18.53 -20.14 -6.26
C ARG A 13 17.93 -21.35 -6.98
N LYS A 14 18.31 -21.59 -8.24
CA LYS A 14 17.90 -22.79 -8.99
C LYS A 14 18.39 -24.08 -8.31
N ALA A 15 19.57 -24.05 -7.68
CA ALA A 15 20.12 -25.17 -6.95
C ALA A 15 19.55 -25.35 -5.53
N ASN A 16 18.56 -24.54 -5.11
CA ASN A 16 17.97 -24.55 -3.76
C ASN A 16 19.00 -24.42 -2.62
N ILE A 17 20.09 -23.69 -2.86
CA ILE A 17 21.09 -23.42 -1.83
C ILE A 17 20.65 -22.19 -1.01
N PRO A 18 20.50 -22.30 0.33
CA PRO A 18 20.13 -21.18 1.16
C PRO A 18 21.25 -20.14 1.19
N ILE A 19 20.93 -18.90 0.80
CA ILE A 19 21.87 -17.78 0.87
C ILE A 19 21.92 -17.29 2.33
N MET A 20 22.99 -17.67 3.03
CA MET A 20 23.24 -17.21 4.40
C MET A 20 23.45 -15.69 4.43
N ASP A 21 22.80 -15.04 5.40
CA ASP A 21 23.07 -13.64 5.72
C ASP A 21 23.95 -13.60 6.98
N THR A 22 25.21 -13.21 6.83
CA THR A 22 26.13 -13.06 7.96
C THR A 22 25.85 -11.77 8.74
N GLY A 23 24.99 -10.87 8.23
CA GLY A 23 24.76 -9.55 8.80
C GLY A 23 25.99 -8.63 8.72
N GLU A 24 27.08 -9.10 8.10
CA GLU A 24 28.31 -8.35 7.94
C GLU A 24 28.11 -7.20 6.95
N ASN A 25 28.50 -6.01 7.36
CA ASN A 25 28.53 -4.84 6.50
C ASN A 25 29.97 -4.64 6.01
N PRO A 26 30.36 -5.19 4.85
CA PRO A 26 31.72 -5.04 4.35
C PRO A 26 32.05 -3.57 4.10
N GLU A 27 33.28 -3.17 4.45
CA GLU A 27 33.80 -1.86 4.09
C GLU A 27 33.85 -1.69 2.56
N VAL A 28 33.84 -0.42 2.14
CA VAL A 28 33.95 -0.07 0.72
C VAL A 28 35.33 -0.53 0.24
N PRO A 29 35.40 -1.43 -0.76
CA PRO A 29 36.67 -1.91 -1.28
C PRO A 29 37.38 -0.82 -2.09
N PHE A 30 38.71 -0.87 -2.14
CA PHE A 30 39.46 0.04 -3.00
C PHE A 30 39.23 -0.29 -4.49
N PRO A 31 39.38 0.69 -5.40
CA PRO A 31 39.21 0.46 -6.83
C PRO A 31 40.07 -0.68 -7.39
N ARG A 32 41.27 -0.89 -6.82
CA ARG A 32 42.16 -2.00 -7.21
C ARG A 32 41.55 -3.36 -6.88
N ASP A 33 41.03 -3.52 -5.68
CA ASP A 33 40.38 -4.76 -5.22
C ASP A 33 39.10 -5.06 -6.03
N MET A 34 38.47 -4.04 -6.61
CA MET A 34 37.33 -4.22 -7.51
C MET A 34 37.72 -4.89 -8.83
N ILE A 35 38.89 -4.58 -9.38
CA ILE A 35 39.39 -5.21 -10.61
C ILE A 35 39.64 -6.70 -10.35
N ASP A 36 40.27 -7.02 -9.22
CA ASP A 36 40.53 -8.40 -8.81
C ASP A 36 39.22 -9.17 -8.56
N LEU A 37 38.22 -8.52 -7.94
CA LEU A 37 36.89 -9.10 -7.77
C LEU A 37 36.16 -9.30 -9.10
N GLU A 38 36.29 -8.38 -10.06
CA GLU A 38 35.70 -8.56 -11.39
C GLU A 38 36.30 -9.75 -12.14
N ALA A 39 37.63 -9.89 -12.10
CA ALA A 39 38.33 -11.02 -12.69
C ALA A 39 37.88 -12.33 -12.04
N ASN A 40 37.72 -12.35 -10.71
CA ASN A 40 37.20 -13.51 -9.99
C ASN A 40 35.74 -13.83 -10.39
N PHE A 41 34.85 -12.82 -10.46
CA PHE A 41 33.46 -13.02 -10.87
C PHE A 41 33.35 -13.52 -12.31
N GLU A 42 34.20 -13.03 -13.21
CA GLU A 42 34.28 -13.51 -14.58
C GLU A 42 34.73 -14.97 -14.66
N LYS A 43 35.74 -15.32 -13.86
CA LYS A 43 36.21 -16.71 -13.75
C LYS A 43 35.09 -17.64 -13.27
N ILE A 44 34.39 -17.27 -12.20
CA ILE A 44 33.28 -18.08 -11.66
C ILE A 44 32.12 -18.19 -12.67
N GLU A 45 31.77 -17.09 -13.34
CA GLU A 45 30.73 -17.11 -14.37
C GLU A 45 31.09 -18.04 -15.53
N ASN A 46 32.33 -17.95 -16.02
CA ASN A 46 32.81 -18.77 -17.12
C ASN A 46 32.90 -20.24 -16.71
N GLU A 47 33.40 -20.55 -15.51
CA GLU A 47 33.43 -21.90 -14.97
C GLU A 47 32.02 -22.50 -14.85
N LEU A 48 31.04 -21.75 -14.33
CA LEU A 48 29.65 -22.22 -14.25
C LEU A 48 29.01 -22.41 -15.61
N LYS A 49 29.28 -21.51 -16.58
CA LYS A 49 28.79 -21.65 -17.95
C LYS A 49 29.37 -22.88 -18.62
N GLU A 50 30.67 -23.10 -18.49
CA GLU A 50 31.37 -24.26 -19.05
C GLU A 50 30.86 -25.56 -18.44
N ILE A 51 30.69 -25.61 -17.11
CA ILE A 51 30.10 -26.78 -16.43
C ILE A 51 28.70 -27.05 -16.95
N ASN A 52 27.86 -26.01 -17.10
CA ASN A 52 26.49 -26.18 -17.61
C ASN A 52 26.49 -26.68 -19.07
N THR A 53 27.33 -26.12 -19.94
CA THR A 53 27.42 -26.59 -21.34
C THR A 53 27.93 -28.01 -21.43
N ASN A 54 28.93 -28.37 -20.61
CA ASN A 54 29.49 -29.72 -20.57
C ASN A 54 28.48 -30.72 -20.00
N GLN A 55 27.71 -30.33 -18.98
CA GLN A 55 26.66 -31.16 -18.41
C GLN A 55 25.52 -31.39 -19.41
N GLU A 56 25.09 -30.36 -20.15
CA GLU A 56 24.10 -30.50 -21.22
C GLU A 56 24.60 -31.38 -22.37
N ALA A 57 25.85 -31.22 -22.80
CA ALA A 57 26.46 -32.05 -23.84
C ALA A 57 26.56 -33.51 -23.39
N LEU A 58 26.97 -33.76 -22.14
CA LEU A 58 27.06 -35.09 -21.57
C LEU A 58 25.67 -35.76 -21.48
N LYS A 59 24.64 -35.01 -21.04
CA LYS A 59 23.25 -35.48 -21.02
C LYS A 59 22.76 -35.84 -22.42
N ARG A 60 23.02 -35.00 -23.43
CA ARG A 60 22.65 -35.29 -24.83
C ARG A 60 23.34 -36.56 -25.34
N ASN A 61 24.67 -36.63 -25.24
CA ASN A 61 25.43 -37.80 -25.71
C ASN A 61 24.97 -39.09 -25.03
N PHE A 62 24.68 -39.03 -23.73
CA PHE A 62 24.19 -40.20 -23.02
C PHE A 62 22.77 -40.60 -23.46
N LEU A 63 21.88 -39.62 -23.67
CA LEU A 63 20.54 -39.88 -24.18
C LEU A 63 20.60 -40.58 -25.55
N GLU A 64 21.42 -40.07 -26.46
CA GLU A 64 21.65 -40.67 -27.79
C GLU A 64 22.20 -42.10 -27.70
N LEU A 65 23.20 -42.34 -26.84
CA LEU A 65 23.76 -43.69 -26.64
C LEU A 65 22.76 -44.65 -26.01
N THR A 66 21.91 -44.15 -25.12
CA THR A 66 20.88 -44.96 -24.46
C THR A 66 19.77 -45.32 -25.43
N GLU A 67 19.33 -44.36 -26.26
CA GLU A 67 18.42 -44.61 -27.38
C GLU A 67 18.97 -45.68 -28.33
N LEU A 68 20.24 -45.55 -28.74
CA LEU A 68 20.90 -46.54 -29.60
C LEU A 68 21.00 -47.91 -28.93
N LYS A 69 21.33 -47.97 -27.63
CA LYS A 69 21.39 -49.23 -26.87
C LYS A 69 20.03 -49.93 -26.84
N PHE A 70 18.94 -49.17 -26.63
CA PHE A 70 17.59 -49.72 -26.64
C PHE A 70 17.15 -50.15 -28.04
N ILE A 71 17.46 -49.36 -29.07
CA ILE A 71 17.24 -49.76 -30.47
C ILE A 71 17.91 -51.10 -30.71
N LEU A 72 19.21 -51.24 -30.41
CA LEU A 72 19.98 -52.44 -30.71
C LEU A 72 19.45 -53.67 -29.96
N ARG A 73 19.04 -53.52 -28.70
CA ARG A 73 18.46 -54.61 -27.90
C ARG A 73 17.10 -55.07 -28.44
N LYS A 74 16.25 -54.14 -28.85
CA LYS A 74 14.91 -54.45 -29.40
C LYS A 74 14.98 -54.93 -30.84
N THR A 75 15.86 -54.38 -31.68
CA THR A 75 16.10 -54.87 -33.05
C THR A 75 16.72 -56.25 -33.06
N GLN A 76 17.58 -56.59 -32.10
CA GLN A 76 18.10 -57.95 -31.99
C GLN A 76 17.00 -58.98 -31.72
N GLN A 77 16.05 -58.68 -30.83
CA GLN A 77 14.85 -59.52 -30.64
C GLN A 77 14.05 -59.68 -31.94
N PHE A 78 13.93 -58.62 -32.75
CA PHE A 78 13.25 -58.68 -34.04
C PHE A 78 13.98 -59.54 -35.08
N PHE A 79 15.31 -59.53 -35.11
CA PHE A 79 16.07 -60.41 -36.01
C PHE A 79 15.99 -61.87 -35.58
N ASP A 80 16.03 -62.14 -34.27
CA ASP A 80 15.92 -63.50 -33.74
C ASP A 80 14.52 -64.09 -33.99
N GLU A 81 13.45 -63.29 -33.92
CA GLU A 81 12.08 -63.71 -34.30
C GLU A 81 11.90 -63.95 -35.80
N MET A 82 12.65 -63.24 -36.66
CA MET A 82 12.57 -63.37 -38.12
C MET A 82 13.50 -64.46 -38.68
N ALA A 83 14.43 -64.97 -37.84
CA ALA A 83 15.34 -66.07 -38.15
C ALA A 83 14.69 -67.46 -37.97
N ASP A 84 13.42 -67.52 -37.57
CA ASP A 84 12.65 -68.77 -37.57
C ASP A 84 12.38 -69.20 -39.02
N PRO A 85 12.93 -70.34 -39.50
CA PRO A 85 12.84 -70.74 -40.91
C PRO A 85 11.41 -70.87 -41.44
N ASP A 86 10.44 -71.13 -40.57
CA ASP A 86 9.05 -71.38 -40.94
C ASP A 86 8.27 -70.11 -41.37
N LEU A 87 8.75 -68.90 -41.04
CA LEU A 87 8.06 -67.63 -41.36
C LEU A 87 8.53 -66.96 -42.66
N LEU A 88 9.68 -67.38 -43.21
CA LEU A 88 10.22 -66.81 -44.45
C LEU A 88 9.54 -67.38 -45.71
N GLU A 89 8.92 -68.56 -45.65
CA GLU A 89 8.15 -69.12 -46.77
C GLU A 89 6.87 -68.31 -47.04
N GLU A 90 6.19 -67.81 -46.00
CA GLU A 90 4.86 -67.19 -46.13
C GLU A 90 4.92 -65.81 -46.81
N SER A 91 5.97 -65.02 -46.56
CA SER A 91 6.13 -63.68 -47.16
C SER A 91 6.59 -63.70 -48.63
N SER A 92 7.20 -64.80 -49.08
CA SER A 92 7.62 -64.98 -50.47
C SER A 92 6.47 -65.35 -51.41
N SER A 93 5.34 -65.80 -50.84
CA SER A 93 4.18 -66.32 -51.58
C SER A 93 3.20 -65.26 -52.13
N LEU A 94 3.41 -63.97 -51.81
CA LEU A 94 2.51 -62.87 -52.22
C LEU A 94 3.00 -62.03 -53.40
N LEU A 95 4.09 -62.42 -54.06
CA LEU A 95 4.51 -61.86 -55.34
C LEU A 95 4.48 -62.98 -56.39
N GLU A 96 3.75 -62.73 -57.48
CA GLU A 96 3.40 -63.69 -58.54
C GLU A 96 4.55 -64.65 -58.93
N PRO A 97 4.30 -65.97 -59.04
CA PRO A 97 5.31 -66.92 -59.46
C PRO A 97 5.41 -66.90 -60.99
N SER A 98 6.31 -66.07 -61.53
CA SER A 98 6.83 -66.31 -62.87
C SER A 98 8.34 -66.10 -62.93
N GLU A 99 8.99 -67.14 -63.47
CA GLU A 99 10.38 -67.24 -63.90
C GLU A 99 11.46 -67.55 -62.84
N MET A 100 11.96 -68.77 -63.00
CA MET A 100 13.13 -69.37 -62.35
C MET A 100 14.40 -68.56 -62.67
N GLY A 101 14.72 -67.60 -61.81
CA GLY A 101 16.02 -66.93 -61.77
C GLY A 101 16.48 -66.81 -60.32
N ARG A 102 17.73 -67.21 -60.02
CA ARG A 102 18.36 -67.10 -58.69
C ARG A 102 18.06 -65.74 -58.04
N GLY A 103 17.08 -65.71 -57.14
CA GLY A 103 16.83 -64.57 -56.29
C GLY A 103 17.95 -64.50 -55.25
N THR A 104 18.93 -63.64 -55.48
CA THR A 104 19.71 -63.07 -54.37
C THR A 104 18.72 -62.59 -53.32
N PRO A 105 18.84 -62.98 -52.04
CA PRO A 105 17.92 -62.49 -51.01
C PRO A 105 17.93 -60.96 -51.07
N LEU A 106 16.79 -60.36 -51.39
CA LEU A 106 16.61 -58.92 -51.37
C LEU A 106 16.87 -58.47 -49.93
N ARG A 107 18.08 -57.98 -49.69
CA ARG A 107 18.48 -57.43 -48.40
C ARG A 107 17.74 -56.10 -48.23
N LEU A 108 16.53 -56.16 -47.66
CA LEU A 108 15.79 -54.96 -47.30
C LEU A 108 16.66 -54.13 -46.34
N GLY A 109 17.03 -52.92 -46.76
CA GLY A 109 17.57 -51.92 -45.87
C GLY A 109 16.43 -51.42 -44.97
N PHE A 110 16.55 -51.62 -43.67
CA PHE A 110 15.59 -51.09 -42.69
C PHE A 110 16.23 -49.89 -41.97
N VAL A 111 15.41 -48.93 -41.57
CA VAL A 111 15.82 -47.78 -40.77
C VAL A 111 15.13 -47.88 -39.43
N ALA A 112 15.91 -47.96 -38.35
CA ALA A 112 15.41 -47.98 -36.98
C ALA A 112 15.70 -46.63 -36.30
N GLY A 113 14.75 -46.13 -35.52
CA GLY A 113 14.86 -44.86 -34.81
C GLY A 113 13.91 -44.78 -33.63
N VAL A 114 14.11 -43.79 -32.76
CA VAL A 114 13.25 -43.51 -31.61
C VAL A 114 12.39 -42.28 -31.91
N ILE A 115 11.13 -42.30 -31.46
CA ILE A 115 10.20 -41.18 -31.60
C ILE A 115 9.34 -41.06 -30.34
N ASN A 116 9.04 -39.83 -29.92
CA ASN A 116 8.13 -39.59 -28.80
C ASN A 116 6.74 -40.18 -29.09
N ARG A 117 6.15 -40.85 -28.10
CA ARG A 117 4.87 -41.58 -28.22
C ARG A 117 3.73 -40.72 -28.81
N GLU A 118 3.70 -39.44 -28.45
CA GLU A 118 2.69 -38.46 -28.93
C GLU A 118 2.75 -38.20 -30.44
N ARG A 119 3.91 -38.37 -31.07
CA ARG A 119 4.13 -38.06 -32.49
C ARG A 119 3.98 -39.28 -33.42
N ILE A 120 3.87 -40.49 -32.86
CA ILE A 120 3.75 -41.75 -33.62
C ILE A 120 2.59 -41.71 -34.63
N PRO A 121 1.35 -41.35 -34.24
CA PRO A 121 0.22 -41.42 -35.18
C PRO A 121 0.35 -40.44 -36.36
N THR A 122 1.07 -39.33 -36.15
CA THR A 122 1.32 -38.33 -37.20
C THR A 122 2.42 -38.80 -38.14
N PHE A 123 3.47 -39.44 -37.60
CA PHE A 123 4.56 -40.02 -38.36
C PHE A 123 4.10 -41.17 -39.27
N GLU A 124 3.28 -42.09 -38.74
CA GLU A 124 2.70 -43.19 -39.52
C GLU A 124 1.85 -42.68 -40.69
N ARG A 125 0.92 -41.74 -40.42
CA ARG A 125 0.11 -41.11 -41.47
C ARG A 125 0.96 -40.40 -42.53
N MET A 126 2.09 -39.82 -42.15
CA MET A 126 3.03 -39.19 -43.09
C MET A 126 3.71 -40.24 -43.97
N LEU A 127 4.29 -41.31 -43.40
CA LEU A 127 4.93 -42.36 -44.19
C LEU A 127 3.95 -43.06 -45.13
N TRP A 128 2.75 -43.37 -44.66
CA TRP A 128 1.72 -44.00 -45.48
C TRP A 128 1.38 -43.18 -46.73
N ARG A 129 1.31 -41.85 -46.58
CA ARG A 129 1.03 -40.91 -47.68
C ARG A 129 2.20 -40.78 -48.65
N VAL A 130 3.43 -40.66 -48.14
CA VAL A 130 4.63 -40.46 -48.99
C VAL A 130 4.96 -41.73 -49.77
N CYS A 131 4.89 -42.89 -49.12
CA CYS A 131 5.25 -44.16 -49.71
C CYS A 131 4.07 -44.88 -50.38
N ARG A 132 2.91 -44.23 -50.49
CA ARG A 132 1.68 -44.76 -51.14
C ARG A 132 1.30 -46.16 -50.66
N GLY A 133 1.41 -46.40 -49.35
CA GLY A 133 1.10 -47.71 -48.73
C GLY A 133 2.23 -48.75 -48.78
N ASN A 134 3.36 -48.47 -49.43
CA ASN A 134 4.48 -49.41 -49.57
C ASN A 134 5.50 -49.31 -48.43
N VAL A 135 5.06 -49.15 -47.17
CA VAL A 135 5.95 -49.19 -46.00
C VAL A 135 5.37 -50.07 -44.92
N PHE A 136 6.24 -50.91 -44.36
CA PHE A 136 5.97 -51.72 -43.19
C PHE A 136 6.58 -51.04 -41.95
N LEU A 137 5.72 -50.47 -41.09
CA LEU A 137 6.13 -49.83 -39.84
C LEU A 137 5.94 -50.82 -38.68
N ARG A 138 6.98 -51.04 -37.88
CA ARG A 138 6.88 -51.77 -36.60
C ARG A 138 7.28 -50.86 -35.45
N GLN A 139 6.54 -50.93 -34.35
CA GLN A 139 6.78 -50.14 -33.15
C GLN A 139 7.05 -51.05 -31.96
N ALA A 140 7.99 -50.65 -31.10
CA ALA A 140 8.27 -51.29 -29.82
C ALA A 140 8.29 -50.23 -28.73
N GLU A 141 7.56 -50.46 -27.64
CA GLU A 141 7.58 -49.53 -26.52
C GLU A 141 8.81 -49.74 -25.64
N ILE A 142 9.44 -48.63 -25.23
CA ILE A 142 10.47 -48.61 -24.19
C ILE A 142 9.71 -48.41 -22.86
N GLU A 143 9.74 -49.42 -21.99
CA GLU A 143 8.98 -49.47 -20.72
C GLU A 143 9.55 -48.54 -19.65
N ASN A 144 10.88 -48.45 -19.55
CA ASN A 144 11.53 -47.56 -18.58
C ASN A 144 11.81 -46.20 -19.21
N PRO A 145 11.56 -45.08 -18.52
CA PRO A 145 12.09 -43.79 -18.93
C PRO A 145 13.63 -43.88 -18.99
N LEU A 146 14.23 -43.16 -19.92
CA LEU A 146 15.69 -43.11 -20.09
C LEU A 146 16.29 -42.56 -18.77
N GLU A 147 16.90 -43.43 -17.95
CA GLU A 147 17.53 -43.05 -16.68
C GLU A 147 18.88 -42.38 -16.92
N ASP A 148 19.11 -41.23 -16.29
CA ASP A 148 20.33 -40.43 -16.39
C ASP A 148 21.60 -41.20 -15.92
N PRO A 149 22.79 -40.89 -16.46
CA PRO A 149 24.03 -41.58 -16.09
C PRO A 149 24.47 -41.19 -14.68
N VAL A 150 24.20 -42.04 -13.70
CA VAL A 150 24.40 -41.72 -12.28
C VAL A 150 25.87 -41.39 -11.96
N THR A 151 26.87 -42.09 -12.50
CA THR A 151 28.25 -41.98 -11.97
C THR A 151 29.03 -40.73 -12.40
N VAL A 152 28.94 -40.31 -13.67
CA VAL A 152 29.69 -39.13 -14.19
C VAL A 152 28.90 -37.83 -14.00
N LEU A 153 27.57 -37.91 -14.05
CA LEU A 153 26.71 -36.78 -13.74
C LEU A 153 26.88 -36.37 -12.27
N ASN A 154 27.02 -37.33 -11.35
CA ASN A 154 27.26 -37.03 -9.93
C ASN A 154 28.57 -36.27 -9.70
N GLN A 155 29.67 -36.63 -10.37
CA GLN A 155 30.96 -35.94 -10.18
C GLN A 155 30.93 -34.49 -10.68
N THR A 156 30.30 -34.24 -11.84
CA THR A 156 30.16 -32.88 -12.38
C THR A 156 29.17 -32.05 -11.57
N GLU A 157 28.09 -32.68 -11.10
CA GLU A 157 27.09 -32.04 -10.24
C GLU A 157 27.65 -31.71 -8.86
N ASP A 158 28.44 -32.60 -8.25
CA ASP A 158 29.14 -32.37 -6.99
C ASP A 158 30.13 -31.21 -7.10
N HIS A 159 30.88 -31.13 -8.22
CA HIS A 159 31.78 -30.00 -8.46
C HIS A 159 31.00 -28.68 -8.60
N ARG A 160 29.94 -28.66 -9.41
CA ARG A 160 29.04 -27.52 -9.56
C ARG A 160 28.46 -27.08 -8.22
N GLN A 161 28.01 -28.04 -7.41
CA GLN A 161 27.43 -27.80 -6.10
C GLN A 161 28.44 -27.20 -5.11
N ARG A 162 29.68 -27.70 -5.09
CA ARG A 162 30.76 -27.12 -4.27
C ARG A 162 31.07 -25.67 -4.67
N VAL A 163 31.16 -25.38 -5.97
CA VAL A 163 31.41 -24.01 -6.47
C VAL A 163 30.25 -23.09 -6.09
N LEU A 164 29.00 -23.52 -6.30
CA LEU A 164 27.82 -22.72 -5.95
C LEU A 164 27.69 -22.51 -4.44
N GLN A 165 28.01 -23.51 -3.61
CA GLN A 165 28.00 -23.37 -2.15
C GLN A 165 29.10 -22.41 -1.66
N ALA A 166 30.29 -22.45 -2.26
CA ALA A 166 31.36 -21.51 -1.96
C ALA A 166 30.98 -20.07 -2.34
N ALA A 167 30.35 -19.89 -3.50
CA ALA A 167 29.83 -18.59 -3.95
C ALA A 167 28.67 -18.09 -3.06
N ALA A 168 27.75 -18.98 -2.66
CA ALA A 168 26.57 -18.64 -1.85
C ALA A 168 26.90 -18.06 -0.48
N LYS A 169 28.07 -18.40 0.10
CA LYS A 169 28.55 -17.81 1.35
C LYS A 169 28.91 -16.32 1.21
N ASN A 170 29.44 -15.93 0.05
CA ASN A 170 30.00 -14.58 -0.16
C ASN A 170 29.15 -13.69 -1.07
N ILE A 171 28.13 -14.25 -1.73
CA ILE A 171 27.32 -13.55 -2.74
C ILE A 171 26.69 -12.25 -2.21
N ARG A 172 26.20 -12.24 -0.97
CA ARG A 172 25.62 -11.03 -0.35
C ARG A 172 26.67 -9.94 -0.15
N VAL A 173 27.84 -10.31 0.39
CA VAL A 173 28.97 -9.40 0.61
C VAL A 173 29.43 -8.81 -0.72
N TRP A 174 29.53 -9.61 -1.78
CA TRP A 174 29.88 -9.16 -3.12
C TRP A 174 28.86 -8.17 -3.70
N PHE A 175 27.56 -8.44 -3.55
CA PHE A 175 26.52 -7.50 -3.95
C PHE A 175 26.61 -6.17 -3.21
N ILE A 176 26.80 -6.19 -1.89
CA ILE A 176 26.92 -4.98 -1.09
C ILE A 176 28.12 -4.16 -1.57
N LYS A 177 29.29 -4.78 -1.75
CA LYS A 177 30.50 -4.11 -2.25
C LYS A 177 30.28 -3.46 -3.62
N VAL A 178 29.76 -4.21 -4.59
CA VAL A 178 29.51 -3.69 -5.95
C VAL A 178 28.47 -2.58 -5.95
N ARG A 179 27.39 -2.69 -5.16
CA ARG A 179 26.36 -1.65 -5.09
C ARG A 179 26.85 -0.38 -4.39
N LYS A 180 27.62 -0.50 -3.30
CA LYS A 180 28.27 0.66 -2.66
C LYS A 180 29.17 1.39 -3.66
N MET A 181 29.97 0.64 -4.43
CA MET A 181 30.85 1.22 -5.44
C MET A 181 30.06 1.89 -6.58
N LYS A 182 29.00 1.23 -7.08
CA LYS A 182 28.10 1.81 -8.09
C LYS A 182 27.49 3.13 -7.61
N ALA A 183 27.05 3.18 -6.34
CA ALA A 183 26.48 4.38 -5.77
C ALA A 183 27.52 5.51 -5.63
N ILE A 184 28.75 5.20 -5.20
CA ILE A 184 29.85 6.16 -5.16
C ILE A 184 30.12 6.73 -6.55
N TYR A 185 30.24 5.88 -7.58
CA TYR A 185 30.46 6.35 -8.96
C TYR A 185 29.28 7.17 -9.49
N HIS A 186 28.04 6.80 -9.14
CA HIS A 186 26.87 7.59 -9.50
C HIS A 186 26.89 8.98 -8.87
N THR A 187 27.29 9.09 -7.59
CA THR A 187 27.46 10.37 -6.90
C THR A 187 28.63 11.17 -7.48
N LEU A 188 29.75 10.52 -7.81
CA LEU A 188 30.89 11.18 -8.48
C LEU A 188 30.51 11.73 -9.85
N ASN A 189 29.61 11.05 -10.59
CA ASN A 189 29.11 11.54 -11.88
C ASN A 189 28.23 12.79 -11.75
N GLN A 190 27.71 13.10 -10.57
CA GLN A 190 26.97 14.34 -10.31
C GLN A 190 27.89 15.52 -9.94
N CYS A 191 29.19 15.27 -9.76
CA CYS A 191 30.17 16.30 -9.43
C CYS A 191 30.71 16.97 -10.70
N ASN A 192 31.05 18.25 -10.62
CA ASN A 192 31.75 18.95 -11.69
C ASN A 192 33.26 18.67 -11.61
N ILE A 193 33.91 18.47 -12.76
CA ILE A 193 35.34 18.15 -12.85
C ILE A 193 36.10 19.43 -13.22
N ASP A 194 36.98 19.89 -12.33
CA ASP A 194 37.93 20.94 -12.67
C ASP A 194 39.18 20.32 -13.31
N VAL A 195 39.31 20.55 -14.63
CA VAL A 195 40.39 20.02 -15.47
C VAL A 195 41.76 20.61 -15.09
N THR A 196 41.78 21.80 -14.49
CA THR A 196 43.04 22.50 -14.19
C THR A 196 43.70 22.02 -12.90
N GLN A 197 42.91 21.73 -11.86
CA GLN A 197 43.42 21.36 -10.53
C GLN A 197 43.30 19.86 -10.22
N LYS A 198 42.71 19.06 -11.12
CA LYS A 198 42.35 17.65 -10.84
C LYS A 198 41.49 17.51 -9.57
N CYS A 199 40.64 18.50 -9.32
CA CYS A 199 39.71 18.54 -8.20
C CYS A 199 38.29 18.29 -8.69
N LEU A 200 37.48 17.66 -7.83
CA LEU A 200 36.04 17.53 -8.03
C LEU A 200 35.34 18.59 -7.18
N ILE A 201 34.41 19.31 -7.80
CA ILE A 201 33.58 20.30 -7.13
C ILE A 201 32.16 19.72 -7.03
N ALA A 202 31.63 19.66 -5.82
CA ALA A 202 30.28 19.17 -5.54
C ALA A 202 29.55 20.18 -4.67
N GLU A 203 28.32 20.51 -5.06
CA GLU A 203 27.39 21.27 -4.22
C GLU A 203 26.51 20.28 -3.46
N VAL A 204 26.43 20.43 -2.14
CA VAL A 204 25.72 19.48 -1.26
C VAL A 204 24.78 20.20 -0.31
N TRP A 205 23.57 19.67 -0.20
CA TRP A 205 22.62 20.05 0.85
C TRP A 205 22.98 19.30 2.14
N CYS A 206 23.42 20.03 3.16
CA CYS A 206 23.67 19.47 4.49
C CYS A 206 22.95 20.27 5.59
N PRO A 207 22.46 19.60 6.65
CA PRO A 207 21.96 20.31 7.83
C PRO A 207 23.07 21.16 8.45
N VAL A 208 22.76 22.42 8.77
CA VAL A 208 23.72 23.36 9.39
C VAL A 208 24.21 22.83 10.75
N THR A 209 23.41 22.01 11.44
CA THR A 209 23.79 21.37 12.72
C THR A 209 24.94 20.38 12.59
N ASP A 210 25.10 19.76 11.42
CA ASP A 210 26.00 18.61 11.23
C ASP A 210 27.28 19.00 10.47
N LEU A 211 27.48 20.30 10.22
CA LEU A 211 28.62 20.83 9.47
C LEU A 211 29.95 20.41 10.10
N ASP A 212 30.06 20.48 11.44
CA ASP A 212 31.25 20.04 12.18
C ASP A 212 31.45 18.52 12.12
N SER A 213 30.36 17.75 12.14
CA SER A 213 30.41 16.29 12.01
C SER A 213 30.91 15.88 10.62
N ILE A 214 30.46 16.57 9.57
CA ILE A 214 30.91 16.34 8.19
C ILE A 214 32.38 16.75 8.05
N GLN A 215 32.79 17.92 8.56
CA GLN A 215 34.19 18.32 8.56
C GLN A 215 35.08 17.34 9.32
N PHE A 216 34.59 16.82 10.45
CA PHE A 216 35.28 15.80 11.22
C PHE A 216 35.34 14.47 10.47
N ALA A 217 34.26 14.04 9.78
CA ALA A 217 34.26 12.83 8.95
C ALA A 217 35.21 12.97 7.74
N LEU A 218 35.26 14.14 7.10
CA LEU A 218 36.22 14.48 6.04
C LEU A 218 37.66 14.43 6.55
N ARG A 219 37.91 14.85 7.79
CA ARG A 219 39.24 14.76 8.43
C ARG A 219 39.59 13.35 8.91
N ARG A 220 38.58 12.57 9.30
CA ARG A 220 38.79 11.35 10.07
C ARG A 220 38.87 10.10 9.22
N GLY A 221 38.31 10.09 8.01
CA GLY A 221 38.39 8.93 7.10
C GLY A 221 37.90 7.63 7.75
N THR A 222 36.68 7.23 7.42
CA THR A 222 36.10 5.88 7.69
C THR A 222 35.98 5.44 9.16
N VAL A 223 34.77 5.49 9.73
CA VAL A 223 34.18 4.38 10.52
C VAL A 223 32.65 4.53 10.45
N SER A 224 31.91 3.42 10.25
CA SER A 224 30.44 3.39 10.34
C SER A 224 29.94 2.44 11.43
N PRO A 225 28.87 2.79 12.18
CA PRO A 225 28.23 1.91 13.15
C PRO A 225 27.21 0.96 12.47
N PRO A 226 26.79 -0.15 13.13
CA PRO A 226 25.78 -1.05 12.59
C PRO A 226 24.40 -0.81 13.21
N GLN A 227 23.32 -1.02 12.43
CA GLN A 227 22.05 -1.51 12.96
C GLN A 227 21.10 -2.11 11.90
N LEU A 228 20.26 -3.01 12.38
CA LEU A 228 19.46 -3.99 11.66
C LEU A 228 17.98 -3.57 11.64
N ALA A 229 17.27 -3.85 10.54
CA ALA A 229 15.82 -3.71 10.46
C ALA A 229 15.22 -4.94 9.78
N MET A 230 14.12 -5.47 10.33
CA MET A 230 13.08 -6.14 9.54
C MET A 230 11.77 -6.27 10.34
N PHE A 231 10.85 -5.31 10.17
CA PHE A 231 9.38 -5.51 10.12
C PHE A 231 8.67 -4.19 9.70
N SER A 232 9.07 -3.63 8.54
CA SER A 232 9.13 -2.17 8.37
C SER A 232 7.82 -1.38 8.22
N THR A 233 6.67 -1.98 7.96
CA THR A 233 5.47 -1.16 7.68
C THR A 233 4.51 -1.07 8.88
N VAL A 234 4.26 -2.16 9.60
CA VAL A 234 3.43 -2.13 10.81
C VAL A 234 4.24 -1.68 12.03
N PHE A 235 5.52 -2.03 12.11
CA PHE A 235 6.40 -1.59 13.20
C PHE A 235 6.68 -0.08 13.14
N SER A 236 6.73 0.51 11.94
CA SER A 236 6.90 1.96 11.79
C SER A 236 5.69 2.73 12.35
N GLY A 237 4.48 2.21 12.13
CA GLY A 237 3.23 2.78 12.66
C GLY A 237 2.85 2.39 14.09
N ARG A 238 3.70 1.68 14.85
CA ARG A 238 3.34 1.10 16.17
C ARG A 238 2.82 2.12 17.18
N TYR A 239 3.41 3.31 17.19
CA TYR A 239 2.99 4.38 18.10
C TYR A 239 1.64 4.97 17.70
N ILE A 240 1.32 5.00 16.39
CA ILE A 240 0.03 5.45 15.89
C ILE A 240 -1.06 4.47 16.35
N ILE A 241 -0.85 3.17 16.15
CA ILE A 241 -1.81 2.13 16.58
C ILE A 241 -1.99 2.15 18.11
N LEU A 242 -0.90 2.28 18.87
CA LEU A 242 -0.95 2.37 20.32
C LEU A 242 -1.77 3.59 20.78
N LEU A 243 -1.51 4.76 20.21
CA LEU A 243 -2.21 5.99 20.54
C LEU A 243 -3.70 5.92 20.17
N MET A 244 -4.02 5.38 18.99
CA MET A 244 -5.40 5.12 18.57
C MET A 244 -6.12 4.17 19.53
N GLY A 245 -5.45 3.11 20.00
CA GLY A 245 -5.99 2.17 20.97
C GLY A 245 -6.33 2.85 22.30
N VAL A 246 -5.41 3.66 22.84
CA VAL A 246 -5.63 4.39 24.10
C VAL A 246 -6.78 5.40 23.97
N PHE A 247 -6.83 6.19 22.89
CA PHE A 247 -7.94 7.12 22.66
C PHE A 247 -9.26 6.41 22.37
N SER A 248 -9.23 5.23 21.73
CA SER A 248 -10.43 4.40 21.55
C SER A 248 -10.99 3.91 22.88
N ILE A 249 -10.13 3.48 23.82
CA ILE A 249 -10.56 3.12 25.18
C ILE A 249 -11.17 4.33 25.89
N TYR A 250 -10.50 5.49 25.85
CA TYR A 250 -11.01 6.71 26.47
C TYR A 250 -12.37 7.14 25.90
N THR A 251 -12.52 7.16 24.57
CA THR A 251 -13.78 7.53 23.93
C THR A 251 -14.88 6.48 24.11
N GLY A 252 -14.53 5.18 24.16
CA GLY A 252 -15.45 4.10 24.50
C GLY A 252 -16.00 4.22 25.93
N LEU A 253 -15.16 4.64 26.89
CA LEU A 253 -15.61 4.94 28.25
C LEU A 253 -16.54 6.16 28.30
N ILE A 254 -16.25 7.23 27.55
CA ILE A 254 -17.13 8.40 27.44
C ILE A 254 -18.49 8.04 26.83
N TYR A 255 -18.50 7.22 25.79
CA TYR A 255 -19.74 6.73 25.19
C TYR A 255 -20.47 5.68 26.04
N ASN A 256 -19.83 5.21 27.11
CA ASN A 256 -20.31 4.13 27.96
C ASN A 256 -20.76 2.92 27.14
N ASP A 257 -19.90 2.48 26.22
CA ASP A 257 -20.17 1.37 25.31
C ASP A 257 -18.98 0.40 25.28
N CYS A 258 -19.20 -0.82 25.74
CA CYS A 258 -18.28 -1.95 25.68
C CYS A 258 -19.00 -3.14 25.05
N PHE A 259 -18.59 -3.55 23.85
CA PHE A 259 -19.26 -4.61 23.07
C PHE A 259 -20.78 -4.42 22.96
N SER A 260 -21.27 -3.21 22.67
CA SER A 260 -22.70 -2.83 22.59
C SER A 260 -23.45 -2.83 23.93
N LYS A 261 -22.75 -2.94 25.07
CA LYS A 261 -23.31 -2.93 26.42
C LYS A 261 -22.78 -1.76 27.24
N SER A 262 -23.65 -1.19 28.06
CA SER A 262 -23.29 -0.13 29.00
C SER A 262 -22.66 -0.69 30.27
N LEU A 263 -21.71 0.06 30.82
CA LEU A 263 -21.08 -0.23 32.10
C LEU A 263 -21.77 0.60 33.19
N ASN A 264 -22.09 -0.03 34.32
CA ASN A 264 -22.69 0.63 35.48
C ASN A 264 -21.64 0.83 36.58
N ILE A 265 -20.68 1.74 36.36
CA ILE A 265 -19.56 1.98 37.29
C ILE A 265 -19.95 2.94 38.43
N PHE A 266 -20.75 3.97 38.13
CA PHE A 266 -21.07 5.07 39.05
C PHE A 266 -22.52 5.08 39.57
N GLY A 267 -23.32 4.05 39.24
CA GLY A 267 -24.77 4.05 39.47
C GLY A 267 -25.53 4.88 38.42
N SER A 268 -26.86 4.72 38.35
CA SER A 268 -27.69 5.48 37.41
C SER A 268 -27.99 6.88 37.96
N SER A 269 -27.56 7.92 37.24
CA SER A 269 -27.95 9.31 37.55
C SER A 269 -29.45 9.57 37.39
N TRP A 270 -30.14 8.68 36.68
CA TRP A 270 -31.60 8.65 36.59
C TRP A 270 -32.16 7.81 37.73
N SER A 271 -32.91 8.46 38.62
CA SER A 271 -33.66 7.77 39.67
C SER A 271 -35.04 7.40 39.14
N VAL A 272 -35.28 6.10 38.98
CA VAL A 272 -36.62 5.56 38.68
C VAL A 272 -37.49 5.53 39.95
N ARG A 273 -36.94 5.85 41.13
CA ARG A 273 -37.64 5.77 42.44
C ARG A 273 -39.02 6.45 42.47
N PRO A 274 -39.28 7.61 41.83
CA PRO A 274 -40.63 8.21 41.79
C PRO A 274 -41.66 7.40 40.98
N MET A 275 -41.21 6.44 40.16
CA MET A 275 -42.05 5.58 39.31
C MET A 275 -42.38 4.24 40.01
N PHE A 276 -41.64 3.87 41.05
CA PHE A 276 -41.87 2.69 41.87
C PHE A 276 -43.11 2.81 42.79
N ASP A 277 -43.52 4.03 43.13
CA ASP A 277 -44.68 4.27 44.02
C ASP A 277 -46.03 3.95 43.36
N ILE A 278 -46.08 3.76 42.03
CA ILE A 278 -47.33 3.56 41.28
C ILE A 278 -47.41 2.16 40.64
N TYR A 279 -46.30 1.53 40.26
CA TYR A 279 -46.29 0.13 39.80
C TYR A 279 -44.99 -0.58 40.21
N ASN A 280 -45.13 -1.81 40.70
CA ASN A 280 -44.06 -2.69 41.16
C ASN A 280 -43.17 -3.17 39.98
N TRP A 281 -42.15 -2.40 39.61
CA TRP A 281 -41.20 -2.71 38.51
C TRP A 281 -39.78 -2.95 39.04
N THR A 282 -38.98 -3.82 38.43
CA THR A 282 -37.58 -4.10 38.84
C THR A 282 -36.54 -3.31 38.01
N LEU A 283 -35.33 -3.20 38.55
CA LEU A 283 -34.33 -2.14 38.34
C LEU A 283 -33.37 -2.33 37.14
N GLU A 284 -33.80 -2.94 36.03
CA GLU A 284 -32.90 -3.24 34.90
C GLU A 284 -33.29 -2.54 33.60
N ILE A 285 -33.30 -1.20 33.53
CA ILE A 285 -33.50 -0.53 32.24
C ILE A 285 -32.66 0.73 32.11
N TRP A 286 -31.47 0.59 31.53
CA TRP A 286 -30.84 1.64 30.69
C TRP A 286 -30.19 1.08 29.41
N ASN A 287 -30.57 -0.13 28.99
CA ASN A 287 -30.35 -0.61 27.62
C ASN A 287 -31.67 -0.96 26.89
N ILE A 288 -32.83 -0.52 27.43
CA ILE A 288 -34.17 -0.81 26.89
C ILE A 288 -34.95 0.50 26.65
N ALA A 289 -34.26 1.63 26.50
CA ALA A 289 -34.90 2.87 26.06
C ALA A 289 -35.03 2.85 24.53
N THR A 290 -36.26 2.72 24.01
CA THR A 290 -36.57 2.80 22.58
C THR A 290 -36.08 4.11 21.94
N ASN A 291 -35.95 5.18 22.75
CA ASN A 291 -35.50 6.51 22.32
C ASN A 291 -33.98 6.75 22.41
N LYS A 292 -33.17 5.72 22.73
CA LYS A 292 -31.70 5.81 22.84
C LYS A 292 -31.06 6.36 21.56
N LEU A 293 -31.51 5.88 20.40
CA LEU A 293 -30.96 6.27 19.10
C LEU A 293 -31.21 7.76 18.82
N THR A 294 -32.42 8.26 19.06
CA THR A 294 -32.78 9.67 18.83
C THR A 294 -31.91 10.62 19.67
N PHE A 295 -31.64 10.27 20.94
CA PHE A 295 -30.77 11.06 21.81
C PHE A 295 -29.31 11.04 21.35
N LEU A 296 -28.74 9.84 21.16
CA LEU A 296 -27.33 9.69 20.75
C LEU A 296 -27.06 10.31 19.37
N ASN A 297 -28.05 10.23 18.47
CA ASN A 297 -27.96 10.83 17.15
C ASN A 297 -27.78 12.35 17.23
N SER A 298 -28.61 13.02 18.03
CA SER A 298 -28.50 14.48 18.23
C SER A 298 -27.19 14.86 18.93
N PHE A 299 -26.75 14.07 19.91
CA PHE A 299 -25.51 14.33 20.65
C PHE A 299 -24.27 14.17 19.77
N LYS A 300 -24.11 13.01 19.10
CA LYS A 300 -22.93 12.72 18.28
C LYS A 300 -22.80 13.70 17.10
N MET A 301 -23.91 14.06 16.45
CA MET A 301 -23.91 15.05 15.37
C MET A 301 -23.42 16.44 15.85
N LYS A 302 -23.89 16.90 17.02
CA LYS A 302 -23.44 18.19 17.59
C LYS A 302 -21.97 18.13 18.01
N MET A 303 -21.54 17.02 18.63
CA MET A 303 -20.15 16.83 19.01
C MET A 303 -19.21 16.80 17.81
N SER A 304 -19.59 16.18 16.69
CA SER A 304 -18.76 16.18 15.47
C SER A 304 -18.60 17.57 14.87
N VAL A 305 -19.65 18.40 14.90
CA VAL A 305 -19.59 19.79 14.43
C VAL A 305 -18.68 20.64 15.33
N ILE A 306 -18.81 20.51 16.66
CA ILE A 306 -17.96 21.24 17.63
C ILE A 306 -16.48 20.86 17.43
N LEU A 307 -16.17 19.55 17.39
CA LEU A 307 -14.80 19.07 17.19
C LEU A 307 -14.23 19.53 15.84
N GLY A 308 -15.04 19.49 14.78
CA GLY A 308 -14.62 19.93 13.45
C GLY A 308 -14.25 21.41 13.40
N ILE A 309 -15.10 22.27 13.96
CA ILE A 309 -14.87 23.73 13.94
C ILE A 309 -13.65 24.09 14.79
N ILE A 310 -13.47 23.48 15.98
CA ILE A 310 -12.27 23.69 16.81
C ILE A 310 -11.01 23.22 16.07
N HIS A 311 -11.05 22.05 15.42
CA HIS A 311 -9.91 21.51 14.69
C HIS A 311 -9.52 22.37 13.47
N MET A 312 -10.50 22.88 12.72
CA MET A 312 -10.24 23.81 11.61
C MET A 312 -9.74 25.18 12.10
N LEU A 313 -10.28 25.69 13.21
CA LEU A 313 -9.82 26.95 13.80
C LEU A 313 -8.35 26.85 14.22
N PHE A 314 -7.98 25.70 14.81
CA PHE A 314 -6.59 25.41 15.12
C PHE A 314 -5.72 25.38 13.86
N GLY A 315 -6.17 24.76 12.77
CA GLY A 315 -5.45 24.74 11.48
C GLY A 315 -5.23 26.14 10.90
N VAL A 316 -6.25 27.00 10.87
CA VAL A 316 -6.11 28.41 10.43
C VAL A 316 -5.17 29.18 11.37
N SER A 317 -5.21 28.92 12.67
CA SER A 317 -4.29 29.57 13.61
C SER A 317 -2.82 29.22 13.34
N LEU A 318 -2.52 28.03 12.81
CA LEU A 318 -1.16 27.64 12.41
C LEU A 318 -0.64 28.42 11.19
N SER A 319 -1.52 28.90 10.31
CA SER A 319 -1.09 29.72 9.16
C SER A 319 -0.51 31.06 9.61
N LEU A 320 -1.01 31.63 10.72
CA LEU A 320 -0.45 32.84 11.33
C LEU A 320 1.01 32.64 11.76
N PHE A 321 1.34 31.50 12.39
CA PHE A 321 2.71 31.18 12.78
C PHE A 321 3.62 31.08 11.56
N ASN A 322 3.15 30.50 10.45
CA ASN A 322 3.91 30.44 9.20
C ASN A 322 4.18 31.83 8.63
N HIS A 323 3.16 32.68 8.47
CA HIS A 323 3.36 34.03 7.94
C HIS A 323 4.26 34.90 8.83
N THR A 324 4.21 34.69 10.15
CA THR A 324 5.10 35.34 11.12
C THR A 324 6.53 34.87 10.96
N TYR A 325 6.75 33.56 10.84
CA TYR A 325 8.10 32.96 10.66
C TYR A 325 8.75 33.40 9.35
N PHE A 326 8.01 33.36 8.23
CA PHE A 326 8.49 33.80 6.92
C PHE A 326 8.50 35.33 6.72
N LYS A 327 8.15 36.11 7.76
CA LYS A 327 8.13 37.58 7.76
C LYS A 327 7.35 38.19 6.59
N LYS A 328 6.14 37.69 6.31
CA LYS A 328 5.24 38.19 5.25
C LYS A 328 4.08 39.01 5.83
N PRO A 329 4.24 40.33 6.09
CA PRO A 329 3.22 41.14 6.77
C PRO A 329 1.93 41.30 5.96
N LEU A 330 2.03 41.39 4.63
CA LEU A 330 0.87 41.56 3.74
C LEU A 330 -0.10 40.37 3.83
N SER A 331 0.42 39.14 3.87
CA SER A 331 -0.39 37.92 3.99
C SER A 331 -1.11 37.82 5.34
N ILE A 332 -0.58 38.45 6.40
CA ILE A 332 -1.25 38.50 7.70
C ILE A 332 -2.47 39.41 7.64
N TYR A 333 -2.30 40.64 7.15
CA TYR A 333 -3.39 41.63 7.11
C TYR A 333 -4.46 41.29 6.07
N PHE A 334 -4.08 40.86 4.86
CA PHE A 334 -5.02 40.64 3.76
C PHE A 334 -5.42 39.16 3.56
N GLY A 335 -4.73 38.21 4.19
CA GLY A 335 -5.07 36.78 4.14
C GLY A 335 -5.68 36.30 5.47
N PHE A 336 -4.85 36.17 6.51
CA PHE A 336 -5.25 35.55 7.78
C PHE A 336 -6.40 36.27 8.49
N ILE A 337 -6.36 37.61 8.59
CA ILE A 337 -7.39 38.38 9.33
C ILE A 337 -8.80 38.20 8.73
N PRO A 338 -9.01 38.40 7.41
CA PRO A 338 -10.31 38.13 6.79
C PRO A 338 -10.78 36.67 6.98
N GLU A 339 -9.88 35.71 6.83
CA GLU A 339 -10.17 34.27 6.98
C GLU A 339 -10.67 33.92 8.38
N ILE A 340 -9.94 34.32 9.42
CA ILE A 340 -10.30 33.98 10.81
C ILE A 340 -11.60 34.66 11.25
N ILE A 341 -11.85 35.90 10.80
CA ILE A 341 -13.08 36.65 11.09
C ILE A 341 -14.27 35.96 10.41
N PHE A 342 -14.15 35.61 9.13
CA PHE A 342 -15.21 34.90 8.40
C PHE A 342 -15.55 33.57 9.05
N MET A 343 -14.55 32.76 9.39
CA MET A 343 -14.78 31.43 9.96
C MET A 343 -15.38 31.51 11.37
N THR A 344 -14.83 32.37 12.24
CA THR A 344 -15.29 32.51 13.63
C THR A 344 -16.69 33.12 13.72
N SER A 345 -17.01 34.10 12.86
CA SER A 345 -18.32 34.76 12.88
C SER A 345 -19.48 33.85 12.46
N LEU A 346 -19.27 32.94 11.50
CA LEU A 346 -20.33 32.03 11.05
C LEU A 346 -20.36 30.72 11.86
N PHE A 347 -19.25 29.99 11.87
CA PHE A 347 -19.20 28.66 12.47
C PHE A 347 -18.88 28.71 13.95
N GLY A 348 -18.06 29.66 14.41
CA GLY A 348 -17.87 29.90 15.84
C GLY A 348 -19.18 30.30 16.53
N TYR A 349 -20.01 31.12 15.89
CA TYR A 349 -21.35 31.44 16.38
C TYR A 349 -22.25 30.19 16.50
N LEU A 350 -22.22 29.29 15.53
CA LEU A 350 -22.96 28.02 15.60
C LEU A 350 -22.55 27.18 16.83
N VAL A 351 -21.25 27.11 17.15
CA VAL A 351 -20.75 26.40 18.35
C VAL A 351 -21.30 27.03 19.62
N ILE A 352 -21.28 28.37 19.71
CA ILE A 352 -21.83 29.10 20.86
C ILE A 352 -23.32 28.79 21.03
N LEU A 353 -24.10 28.77 19.94
CA LEU A 353 -25.53 28.43 19.99
C LEU A 353 -25.80 27.00 20.48
N ILE A 354 -24.92 26.03 20.16
CA ILE A 354 -25.06 24.66 20.65
C ILE A 354 -24.88 24.61 22.17
N PHE A 355 -23.81 25.21 22.70
CA PHE A 355 -23.56 25.27 24.14
C PHE A 355 -24.64 26.08 24.88
N TYR A 356 -25.07 27.20 24.31
CA TYR A 356 -26.15 28.00 24.85
C TYR A 356 -27.45 27.18 24.92
N LYS A 357 -27.80 26.44 23.86
CA LYS A 357 -28.99 25.58 23.88
C LYS A 357 -28.90 24.47 24.93
N TRP A 358 -27.72 23.89 25.15
CA TRP A 358 -27.51 22.87 26.19
C TRP A 358 -27.64 23.41 27.62
N THR A 359 -27.39 24.70 27.84
CA THR A 359 -27.47 25.32 29.18
C THR A 359 -28.80 26.01 29.45
N ALA A 360 -29.45 26.59 28.42
CA ALA A 360 -30.65 27.42 28.58
C ALA A 360 -31.97 26.63 28.61
N TYR A 361 -32.07 25.51 27.88
CA TYR A 361 -33.32 24.75 27.75
C TYR A 361 -33.34 23.49 28.61
N ASN A 362 -34.25 23.46 29.57
CA ASN A 362 -34.50 22.31 30.45
C ASN A 362 -35.82 21.60 30.09
N ALA A 363 -36.09 20.45 30.72
CA ALA A 363 -37.30 19.64 30.47
C ALA A 363 -38.61 20.46 30.60
N LYS A 364 -38.64 21.50 31.44
CA LYS A 364 -39.80 22.38 31.66
C LYS A 364 -40.10 23.33 30.49
N THR A 365 -39.14 23.55 29.59
CA THR A 365 -39.25 24.50 28.46
C THR A 365 -39.02 23.78 27.12
N SER A 366 -39.13 22.45 27.11
CA SER A 366 -38.83 21.62 25.94
C SER A 366 -39.75 21.88 24.74
N GLU A 367 -41.01 22.26 24.99
CA GLU A 367 -42.00 22.55 23.93
C GLU A 367 -41.59 23.75 23.08
N LYS A 368 -40.98 24.76 23.71
CA LYS A 368 -40.55 25.99 23.05
C LYS A 368 -39.09 25.93 22.59
N ALA A 369 -38.45 24.76 22.55
CA ALA A 369 -37.04 24.67 22.18
C ALA A 369 -36.84 24.80 20.66
N PRO A 370 -36.22 25.90 20.17
CA PRO A 370 -36.12 26.15 18.73
C PRO A 370 -35.12 25.22 18.05
N SER A 371 -35.30 24.96 16.75
CA SER A 371 -34.34 24.17 15.98
C SER A 371 -33.13 25.03 15.57
N LEU A 372 -31.92 24.54 15.86
CA LEU A 372 -30.69 25.29 15.54
C LEU A 372 -30.48 25.43 14.03
N LEU A 373 -30.89 24.42 13.26
CA LEU A 373 -30.74 24.39 11.82
C LEU A 373 -31.61 25.44 11.12
N ILE A 374 -32.90 25.56 11.46
CA ILE A 374 -33.76 26.58 10.84
C ILE A 374 -33.30 27.98 11.21
N HIS A 375 -32.85 28.17 12.45
CA HIS A 375 -32.34 29.46 12.88
C HIS A 375 -31.07 29.86 12.10
N PHE A 376 -30.18 28.89 11.85
CA PHE A 376 -28.99 29.11 11.04
C PHE A 376 -29.32 29.40 9.56
N ILE A 377 -30.30 28.71 8.97
CA ILE A 377 -30.76 28.99 7.60
C ILE A 377 -31.40 30.38 7.51
N ASN A 378 -32.29 30.71 8.45
CA ASN A 378 -32.99 31.98 8.47
C ASN A 378 -32.06 33.17 8.71
N MET A 379 -30.92 32.95 9.37
CA MET A 379 -29.84 33.94 9.50
C MET A 379 -29.27 34.36 8.13
N PHE A 380 -29.07 33.42 7.20
CA PHE A 380 -28.58 33.73 5.85
C PHE A 380 -29.68 34.20 4.90
N LEU A 381 -30.92 33.72 5.07
CA LEU A 381 -32.05 34.08 4.20
C LEU A 381 -32.73 35.39 4.61
N PHE A 382 -32.32 35.99 5.73
CA PHE A 382 -32.93 37.19 6.33
C PHE A 382 -34.46 37.06 6.52
N SER A 383 -34.95 35.85 6.73
CA SER A 383 -36.37 35.54 6.90
C SER A 383 -36.69 35.24 8.36
N TYR A 384 -37.10 36.28 9.08
CA TYR A 384 -37.52 36.21 10.47
C TYR A 384 -39.05 36.23 10.60
N GLY A 385 -39.74 35.52 9.70
CA GLY A 385 -41.20 35.52 9.63
C GLY A 385 -41.87 34.71 10.75
N ASP A 386 -42.92 35.32 11.33
CA ASP A 386 -44.01 34.95 12.29
C ASP A 386 -44.43 33.47 12.50
N SER A 387 -43.58 32.50 12.22
CA SER A 387 -43.75 31.13 12.67
C SER A 387 -43.38 31.04 14.14
N GLY A 388 -44.10 30.22 14.93
CA GLY A 388 -43.95 30.04 16.39
C GLY A 388 -42.58 29.51 16.89
N ASN A 389 -41.49 29.86 16.21
CA ASN A 389 -40.11 29.66 16.59
C ASN A 389 -39.74 30.73 17.63
N SER A 390 -39.58 30.28 18.87
CA SER A 390 -39.07 31.11 19.95
C SER A 390 -37.64 31.58 19.65
N MET A 391 -37.34 32.83 19.97
CA MET A 391 -35.98 33.36 19.95
C MET A 391 -35.18 32.68 21.08
N LEU A 392 -33.92 32.31 20.82
CA LEU A 392 -33.01 31.69 21.78
C LEU A 392 -32.60 32.65 22.90
N TYR A 393 -32.37 33.93 22.59
CA TYR A 393 -31.95 34.93 23.58
C TYR A 393 -32.53 36.32 23.24
N SER A 394 -32.59 37.19 24.26
CA SER A 394 -33.11 38.55 24.13
C SER A 394 -32.25 39.36 23.15
N GLY A 395 -32.88 39.99 22.15
CA GLY A 395 -32.19 40.81 21.15
C GLY A 395 -31.72 40.05 19.91
N GLN A 396 -32.01 38.75 19.77
CA GLN A 396 -31.57 37.95 18.60
C GLN A 396 -32.11 38.44 17.24
N GLY A 397 -33.25 39.13 17.21
CA GLY A 397 -33.79 39.76 16.00
C GLY A 397 -33.15 41.12 15.70
N THR A 398 -32.52 41.72 16.71
CA THR A 398 -31.81 43.01 16.67
C THR A 398 -30.30 42.81 16.50
N LEU A 399 -29.78 41.63 16.84
CA LEU A 399 -28.41 41.15 16.61
C LEU A 399 -28.23 40.64 15.17
N ASN A 400 -28.78 41.36 14.20
CA ASN A 400 -28.30 41.33 12.83
C ASN A 400 -27.24 42.42 12.73
N PHE A 401 -26.01 42.01 12.39
CA PHE A 401 -24.84 42.85 12.17
C PHE A 401 -25.20 44.25 11.62
N GLY A 402 -24.98 45.29 12.43
CA GLY A 402 -24.73 46.66 11.96
C GLY A 402 -25.69 47.28 10.92
N GLY A 403 -27.01 47.18 11.09
CA GLY A 403 -27.93 48.13 10.45
C GLY A 403 -27.91 48.22 8.91
N ILE A 404 -27.65 47.14 8.19
CA ILE A 404 -27.77 47.15 6.72
C ILE A 404 -29.17 46.70 6.30
N ARG A 405 -30.04 47.67 5.95
CA ARG A 405 -31.12 47.44 4.98
C ARG A 405 -30.45 47.38 3.60
N VAL A 406 -30.42 46.21 2.96
CA VAL A 406 -30.15 46.16 1.51
C VAL A 406 -31.43 46.64 0.82
N GLY A 407 -31.46 47.94 0.51
CA GLY A 407 -32.45 48.57 -0.34
C GLY A 407 -32.11 48.35 -1.82
N ASN A 408 -33.16 48.32 -2.62
CA ASN A 408 -33.20 48.05 -4.07
C ASN A 408 -32.17 48.81 -4.92
N GLY A 409 -31.65 48.10 -5.92
CA GLY A 409 -31.34 48.63 -7.25
C GLY A 409 -30.05 49.46 -7.38
N PRO A 410 -29.33 49.36 -8.52
CA PRO A 410 -28.20 50.23 -8.77
C PRO A 410 -28.74 51.64 -9.02
N THR A 411 -28.30 52.60 -8.22
CA THR A 411 -28.34 54.01 -8.60
C THR A 411 -27.05 54.27 -9.38
N GLU A 412 -27.20 54.58 -10.66
CA GLU A 412 -26.16 55.20 -11.47
C GLU A 412 -25.69 56.46 -10.77
N GLU A 413 -24.37 56.61 -10.57
CA GLU A 413 -23.64 57.86 -10.73
C GLU A 413 -22.13 57.62 -10.50
N ASP A 414 -21.37 58.00 -11.53
CA ASP A 414 -19.98 58.47 -11.55
C ASP A 414 -18.82 57.46 -11.37
N ALA A 415 -18.46 56.85 -12.51
CA ALA A 415 -17.10 56.35 -12.74
C ALA A 415 -16.19 57.52 -13.20
N GLU A 416 -15.39 58.06 -12.28
CA GLU A 416 -14.22 58.87 -12.66
C GLU A 416 -13.06 57.95 -13.08
N ILE A 417 -12.69 58.05 -14.35
CA ILE A 417 -11.52 57.42 -14.94
C ILE A 417 -10.31 58.29 -14.57
N ILE A 418 -9.50 57.84 -13.60
CA ILE A 418 -8.17 58.39 -13.39
C ILE A 418 -7.22 57.74 -14.40
N GLN A 419 -6.87 58.51 -15.41
CA GLN A 419 -5.87 58.18 -16.42
C GLN A 419 -4.48 58.22 -15.76
N HIS A 420 -3.84 57.06 -15.58
CA HIS A 420 -2.45 56.98 -15.17
C HIS A 420 -1.55 57.12 -16.39
N ASP A 421 -0.82 58.23 -16.42
CA ASP A 421 0.17 58.57 -17.42
C ASP A 421 1.38 57.63 -17.33
N GLN A 422 1.91 57.23 -18.49
CA GLN A 422 3.07 56.36 -18.60
C GLN A 422 4.34 57.13 -18.23
N LEU A 423 5.12 56.58 -17.30
CA LEU A 423 6.55 56.87 -17.25
C LEU A 423 7.32 55.57 -17.02
N SER A 424 7.97 55.13 -18.09
CA SER A 424 8.95 54.06 -18.10
C SER A 424 10.23 54.49 -17.39
N THR A 425 10.75 53.63 -16.50
CA THR A 425 12.18 53.65 -16.16
C THR A 425 12.61 52.23 -15.80
N HIS A 426 13.63 51.75 -16.50
CA HIS A 426 14.27 50.44 -16.39
C HIS A 426 14.98 50.20 -15.04
N SER A 427 14.94 48.97 -14.52
CA SER A 427 16.09 48.29 -13.90
C SER A 427 15.83 46.79 -13.62
N GLU A 428 16.62 45.95 -14.31
CA GLU A 428 17.24 44.65 -13.92
C GLU A 428 16.45 43.56 -13.16
N ASP A 429 16.31 42.39 -13.83
CA ASP A 429 16.11 41.03 -13.31
C ASP A 429 15.23 40.84 -12.04
N ALA A 430 13.98 41.26 -12.13
CA ALA A 430 12.90 40.76 -11.28
C ALA A 430 11.90 40.00 -12.16
N GLU A 431 11.42 38.83 -11.73
CA GLU A 431 10.28 38.14 -12.35
C GLU A 431 9.19 39.17 -12.65
N GLU A 432 8.78 39.25 -13.92
CA GLU A 432 7.78 40.20 -14.39
C GLU A 432 6.52 40.02 -13.53
N PHE A 433 6.21 41.02 -12.70
CA PHE A 433 5.05 40.95 -11.79
C PHE A 433 3.78 41.01 -12.63
N ASP A 434 3.23 39.83 -12.92
CA ASP A 434 1.94 39.71 -13.58
C ASP A 434 0.82 39.95 -12.56
N PHE A 435 0.33 41.19 -12.55
CA PHE A 435 -0.81 41.58 -11.73
C PHE A 435 -2.08 40.78 -12.09
N GLY A 436 -2.24 40.42 -13.37
CA GLY A 436 -3.38 39.63 -13.85
C GLY A 436 -3.38 38.24 -13.24
N ASP A 437 -2.26 37.53 -13.32
CA ASP A 437 -2.10 36.20 -12.71
C ASP A 437 -2.30 36.24 -11.20
N THR A 438 -1.72 37.23 -10.52
CA THR A 438 -1.86 37.41 -9.07
C THR A 438 -3.32 37.66 -8.67
N MET A 439 -4.04 38.50 -9.41
CA MET A 439 -5.45 38.81 -9.15
C MET A 439 -6.35 37.58 -9.36
N VAL A 440 -6.13 36.82 -10.44
CA VAL A 440 -6.88 35.60 -10.73
C VAL A 440 -6.63 34.55 -9.64
N HIS A 441 -5.36 34.31 -9.28
CA HIS A 441 -5.02 33.37 -8.22
C HIS A 441 -5.63 33.75 -6.87
N GLN A 442 -5.62 35.04 -6.50
CA GLN A 442 -6.23 35.53 -5.27
C GLN A 442 -7.76 35.39 -5.27
N ALA A 443 -8.41 35.62 -6.41
CA ALA A 443 -9.86 35.43 -6.56
C ALA A 443 -10.26 33.95 -6.39
N ILE A 444 -9.51 33.04 -7.04
CA ILE A 444 -9.72 31.59 -6.90
C ILE A 444 -9.53 31.17 -5.44
N HIS A 445 -8.44 31.59 -4.80
CA HIS A 445 -8.17 31.27 -3.39
C HIS A 445 -9.31 31.71 -2.46
N THR A 446 -9.85 32.91 -2.68
CA THR A 446 -10.95 33.45 -1.86
C THR A 446 -12.24 32.63 -2.04
N ILE A 447 -12.59 32.29 -3.29
CA ILE A 447 -13.79 31.48 -3.58
C ILE A 447 -13.64 30.07 -3.01
N GLU A 448 -12.47 29.44 -3.22
CA GLU A 448 -12.16 28.11 -2.69
C GLU A 448 -12.21 28.09 -1.17
N TYR A 449 -11.66 29.12 -0.50
CA TYR A 449 -11.71 29.21 0.95
C TYR A 449 -13.15 29.32 1.48
N CYS A 450 -13.96 30.23 0.92
CA CYS A 450 -15.33 30.46 1.37
C CYS A 450 -16.23 29.22 1.19
N LEU A 451 -16.22 28.61 0.00
CA LEU A 451 -16.96 27.39 -0.29
C LEU A 451 -16.39 26.18 0.48
N GLY A 452 -15.06 26.14 0.58
CA GLY A 452 -14.32 25.14 1.35
C GLY A 452 -14.69 25.15 2.83
N CYS A 453 -14.87 26.31 3.46
CA CYS A 453 -15.28 26.39 4.87
C CYS A 453 -16.61 25.68 5.15
N ILE A 454 -17.59 25.84 4.25
CA ILE A 454 -18.91 25.19 4.37
C ILE A 454 -18.77 23.68 4.14
N SER A 455 -18.10 23.29 3.05
CA SER A 455 -17.90 21.89 2.67
C SER A 455 -17.08 21.11 3.70
N ASN A 456 -16.02 21.72 4.22
CA ASN A 456 -15.15 21.12 5.23
C ASN A 456 -15.88 20.97 6.57
N THR A 457 -16.69 21.95 6.98
CA THR A 457 -17.52 21.84 8.19
C THR A 457 -18.53 20.69 8.07
N ALA A 458 -19.22 20.59 6.93
CA ALA A 458 -20.17 19.49 6.69
C ALA A 458 -19.46 18.12 6.65
N SER A 459 -18.24 18.08 6.12
CA SER A 459 -17.41 16.88 6.02
C SER A 459 -17.07 16.24 7.38
N TYR A 460 -17.05 17.01 8.48
CA TYR A 460 -16.87 16.45 9.83
C TYR A 460 -18.05 15.61 10.33
N LEU A 461 -19.23 15.68 9.68
CA LEU A 461 -20.37 14.79 9.99
C LEU A 461 -20.03 13.31 9.80
N ARG A 462 -18.96 12.98 9.08
CA ARG A 462 -18.41 11.61 8.97
C ARG A 462 -18.05 11.02 10.33
N LEU A 463 -17.54 11.82 11.28
CA LEU A 463 -17.22 11.35 12.63
C LEU A 463 -18.47 10.82 13.35
N TRP A 464 -19.59 11.53 13.19
CA TRP A 464 -20.88 11.08 13.69
C TRP A 464 -21.37 9.83 12.95
N ALA A 465 -21.41 9.86 11.62
CA ALA A 465 -21.93 8.75 10.82
C ALA A 465 -21.19 7.43 11.09
N LEU A 466 -19.85 7.47 11.11
CA LEU A 466 -19.04 6.29 11.34
C LEU A 466 -19.14 5.76 12.78
N SER A 467 -19.15 6.66 13.77
CA SER A 467 -19.34 6.26 15.17
C SER A 467 -20.75 5.73 15.47
N LEU A 468 -21.76 6.11 14.67
CA LEU A 468 -23.11 5.54 14.75
C LEU A 468 -23.15 4.16 14.08
N ALA A 469 -22.60 4.03 12.87
CA ALA A 469 -22.53 2.77 12.14
C ALA A 469 -21.78 1.69 12.94
N HIS A 470 -20.63 2.02 13.52
CA HIS A 470 -19.86 1.10 14.35
C HIS A 470 -20.64 0.60 15.57
N ALA A 471 -21.33 1.50 16.28
CA ALA A 471 -22.16 1.13 17.43
C ALA A 471 -23.33 0.22 17.04
N GLN A 472 -23.99 0.51 15.92
CA GLN A 472 -25.11 -0.30 15.41
C GLN A 472 -24.64 -1.68 14.92
N LEU A 473 -23.53 -1.74 14.19
CA LEU A 473 -22.98 -3.01 13.71
C LEU A 473 -22.55 -3.91 14.88
N SER A 474 -21.95 -3.33 15.93
CA SER A 474 -21.63 -4.07 17.15
C SER A 474 -22.87 -4.60 17.87
N GLU A 475 -23.96 -3.83 17.92
CA GLU A 475 -25.23 -4.25 18.53
C GLU A 475 -25.90 -5.39 17.74
N VAL A 476 -25.88 -5.32 16.41
CA VAL A 476 -26.39 -6.38 15.53
C VAL A 476 -25.56 -7.66 15.71
N LEU A 477 -24.23 -7.56 15.73
CA LEU A 477 -23.36 -8.71 15.94
C LEU A 477 -23.64 -9.39 17.30
N TRP A 478 -23.83 -8.60 18.35
CA TRP A 478 -24.16 -9.13 19.68
C TRP A 478 -25.51 -9.85 19.71
N THR A 479 -26.55 -9.21 19.16
CA THR A 479 -27.93 -9.72 19.19
C THR A 479 -28.16 -10.91 18.26
N MET A 480 -27.42 -11.00 17.15
CA MET A 480 -27.57 -12.10 16.19
C MET A 480 -26.66 -13.29 16.49
N VAL A 481 -25.52 -13.12 17.18
CA VAL A 481 -24.58 -14.22 17.44
C VAL A 481 -24.63 -14.68 18.91
N ILE A 482 -24.22 -13.82 19.85
CA ILE A 482 -24.05 -14.20 21.26
C ILE A 482 -25.39 -14.41 21.97
N HIS A 483 -26.40 -13.60 21.65
CA HIS A 483 -27.71 -13.72 22.28
C HIS A 483 -28.41 -15.05 21.96
N ILE A 484 -28.15 -15.66 20.80
CA ILE A 484 -28.66 -17.00 20.46
C ILE A 484 -27.97 -18.06 21.32
N GLY A 485 -26.63 -17.96 21.49
CA GLY A 485 -25.85 -18.88 22.31
C GLY A 485 -26.25 -18.86 23.80
N LEU A 486 -26.66 -17.70 24.33
CA LEU A 486 -27.06 -17.54 25.73
C LEU A 486 -28.49 -18.03 26.05
N LYS A 487 -29.33 -18.29 25.03
CA LYS A 487 -30.71 -18.76 25.25
C LYS A 487 -30.82 -20.26 25.57
N VAL A 488 -29.81 -21.06 25.26
CA VAL A 488 -29.85 -22.51 25.41
C VAL A 488 -29.50 -22.92 26.85
N LYS A 489 -30.51 -23.20 27.69
CA LYS A 489 -30.32 -23.79 29.02
C LYS A 489 -30.11 -25.31 28.93
N SER A 490 -28.89 -25.75 28.64
CA SER A 490 -28.48 -27.17 28.70
C SER A 490 -26.97 -27.31 28.90
N LEU A 491 -26.51 -28.42 29.48
CA LEU A 491 -25.07 -28.74 29.56
C LEU A 491 -24.42 -28.82 28.16
N ALA A 492 -25.18 -29.31 27.16
CA ALA A 492 -24.79 -29.29 25.75
C ALA A 492 -24.77 -27.86 25.16
N GLY A 493 -25.55 -26.94 25.75
CA GLY A 493 -25.53 -25.51 25.41
C GLY A 493 -24.19 -24.85 25.75
N GLY A 494 -23.47 -25.35 26.77
CA GLY A 494 -22.12 -24.88 27.11
C GLY A 494 -21.09 -25.16 25.99
N LEU A 495 -21.15 -26.35 25.37
CA LEU A 495 -20.30 -26.70 24.23
C LEU A 495 -20.67 -25.86 22.99
N ALA A 496 -21.96 -25.66 22.73
CA ALA A 496 -22.43 -24.81 21.64
C ALA A 496 -22.02 -23.34 21.83
N LEU A 497 -22.06 -22.83 23.07
CA LEU A 497 -21.64 -21.47 23.39
C LEU A 497 -20.16 -21.24 23.08
N PHE A 498 -19.29 -22.24 23.28
CA PHE A 498 -17.87 -22.13 22.95
C PHE A 498 -17.64 -21.89 21.45
N PHE A 499 -18.30 -22.66 20.58
CA PHE A 499 -18.20 -22.49 19.13
C PHE A 499 -18.84 -21.18 18.65
N ILE A 500 -19.98 -20.79 19.22
CA ILE A 500 -20.65 -19.51 18.91
C ILE A 500 -19.79 -18.32 19.35
N PHE A 501 -19.11 -18.41 20.51
CA PHE A 501 -18.18 -17.39 20.97
C PHE A 501 -16.95 -17.30 20.07
N ALA A 502 -16.39 -18.43 19.62
CA ALA A 502 -15.28 -18.44 18.67
C ALA A 502 -15.66 -17.76 17.34
N ALA A 503 -16.89 -18.01 16.85
CA ALA A 503 -17.43 -17.33 15.67
C ALA A 503 -17.61 -15.82 15.93
N PHE A 504 -18.18 -15.43 17.08
CA PHE A 504 -18.34 -14.03 17.47
C PHE A 504 -16.99 -13.29 17.56
N ALA A 505 -15.98 -13.89 18.18
CA ALA A 505 -14.65 -13.31 18.31
C ALA A 505 -14.00 -13.11 16.93
N THR A 506 -14.09 -14.12 16.05
CA THR A 506 -13.53 -14.05 14.69
C THR A 506 -14.20 -12.95 13.86
N LEU A 507 -15.53 -12.86 13.92
CA LEU A 507 -16.29 -11.82 13.20
C LEU A 507 -16.02 -10.42 13.77
N THR A 508 -15.90 -10.29 15.10
CA THR A 508 -15.53 -9.02 15.75
C THR A 508 -14.16 -8.54 15.30
N VAL A 509 -13.15 -9.43 15.28
CA VAL A 509 -11.80 -9.06 14.85
C VAL A 509 -11.79 -8.70 13.36
N ALA A 510 -12.38 -9.52 12.50
CA ALA A 510 -12.33 -9.30 11.05
C ALA A 510 -13.13 -8.06 10.62
N ILE A 511 -14.37 -7.92 11.09
CA ILE A 511 -15.30 -6.89 10.62
C ILE A 511 -15.15 -5.61 11.46
N LEU A 512 -15.30 -5.71 12.78
CA LEU A 512 -15.36 -4.53 13.65
C LEU A 512 -13.98 -3.90 13.92
N LEU A 513 -12.92 -4.71 14.06
CA LEU A 513 -11.59 -4.18 14.37
C LEU A 513 -10.75 -3.91 13.12
N ILE A 514 -10.69 -4.83 12.15
CA ILE A 514 -9.84 -4.66 10.96
C ILE A 514 -10.54 -3.78 9.92
N MET A 515 -11.69 -4.21 9.39
CA MET A 515 -12.34 -3.52 8.27
C MET A 515 -12.86 -2.13 8.66
N GLU A 516 -13.67 -2.05 9.72
CA GLU A 516 -14.19 -0.77 10.23
C GLU A 516 -13.07 0.10 10.82
N GLY A 517 -12.09 -0.49 11.52
CA GLY A 517 -10.94 0.26 12.05
C GLY A 517 -10.08 0.89 10.96
N LEU A 518 -9.85 0.18 9.85
CA LEU A 518 -9.14 0.73 8.68
C LEU A 518 -9.94 1.83 8.00
N SER A 519 -11.26 1.66 7.85
CA SER A 519 -12.16 2.71 7.33
C SER A 519 -12.09 3.97 8.18
N ALA A 520 -12.19 3.85 9.51
CA ALA A 520 -12.06 4.96 10.45
C ALA A 520 -10.71 5.65 10.37
N PHE A 521 -9.62 4.88 10.24
CA PHE A 521 -8.28 5.41 10.06
C PHE A 521 -8.16 6.24 8.77
N LEU A 522 -8.64 5.73 7.63
CA LEU A 522 -8.58 6.44 6.36
C LEU A 522 -9.45 7.70 6.36
N HIS A 523 -10.63 7.66 6.98
CA HIS A 523 -11.46 8.85 7.14
C HIS A 523 -10.81 9.90 8.05
N ALA A 524 -10.14 9.48 9.13
CA ALA A 524 -9.37 10.38 9.97
C ALA A 524 -8.19 11.00 9.21
N LEU A 525 -7.45 10.20 8.42
CA LEU A 525 -6.36 10.68 7.59
C LEU A 525 -6.86 11.68 6.55
N ARG A 526 -7.99 11.40 5.90
CA ARG A 526 -8.62 12.34 4.97
C ARG A 526 -8.97 13.66 5.63
N LEU A 527 -9.54 13.63 6.84
CA LEU A 527 -9.83 14.81 7.67
C LEU A 527 -8.59 15.65 7.93
N HIS A 528 -7.44 15.01 8.17
CA HIS A 528 -6.18 15.71 8.34
C HIS A 528 -5.62 16.26 7.02
N TRP A 529 -5.76 15.53 5.91
CA TRP A 529 -5.16 15.93 4.64
C TRP A 529 -5.89 17.09 3.96
N VAL A 530 -7.23 17.06 3.83
CA VAL A 530 -7.93 18.19 3.18
C VAL A 530 -8.51 19.19 4.14
N GLU A 531 -9.13 18.81 5.24
CA GLU A 531 -9.77 19.81 6.10
C GLU A 531 -8.75 20.53 7.01
N PHE A 532 -7.68 19.85 7.46
CA PHE A 532 -6.66 20.45 8.34
C PHE A 532 -5.45 21.03 7.59
N GLN A 533 -4.75 20.24 6.77
CA GLN A 533 -3.51 20.68 6.09
C GLN A 533 -3.77 21.78 5.05
N ASN A 534 -4.92 21.78 4.37
CA ASN A 534 -5.29 22.79 3.36
C ASN A 534 -5.53 24.20 3.95
N LYS A 535 -5.09 24.48 5.18
CA LYS A 535 -5.20 25.78 5.84
C LYS A 535 -3.85 26.41 6.12
N PHE A 536 -2.78 25.63 6.22
CA PHE A 536 -1.44 26.13 6.55
C PHE A 536 -0.32 25.48 5.74
N TYR A 537 -0.54 24.31 5.13
CA TYR A 537 0.46 23.54 4.41
C TYR A 537 0.32 23.74 2.91
N SER A 538 1.27 24.45 2.30
CA SER A 538 1.26 24.79 0.87
C SER A 538 1.70 23.65 -0.07
N GLY A 539 2.12 22.50 0.46
CA GLY A 539 2.35 21.28 -0.33
C GLY A 539 3.61 21.25 -1.20
N THR A 540 4.41 22.31 -1.23
CA THR A 540 5.62 22.39 -2.06
C THR A 540 6.87 22.01 -1.26
N GLY A 541 7.79 21.28 -1.90
CA GLY A 541 9.08 20.92 -1.31
C GLY A 541 9.68 19.63 -1.86
N PHE A 542 10.97 19.43 -1.59
CA PHE A 542 11.68 18.19 -1.91
C PHE A 542 11.90 17.38 -0.63
N LYS A 543 11.64 16.07 -0.71
CA LYS A 543 12.00 15.16 0.38
C LYS A 543 13.52 15.13 0.51
N PHE A 544 14.04 15.56 1.66
CA PHE A 544 15.48 15.48 1.93
C PHE A 544 15.89 14.00 2.02
N LEU A 545 16.63 13.53 1.01
CA LEU A 545 17.18 12.19 0.96
C LEU A 545 18.71 12.29 0.89
N PRO A 546 19.42 12.27 2.03
CA PRO A 546 20.87 12.33 2.02
C PRO A 546 21.46 11.06 1.43
N PHE A 547 22.62 11.18 0.78
CA PHE A 547 23.38 10.02 0.33
C PHE A 547 23.81 9.16 1.53
N SER A 548 23.26 7.95 1.63
CA SER A 548 23.56 6.99 2.71
C SER A 548 23.58 5.56 2.18
N PHE A 549 24.50 4.74 2.71
CA PHE A 549 24.64 3.33 2.34
C PHE A 549 23.54 2.42 2.90
N GLU A 550 22.68 2.92 3.80
CA GLU A 550 21.61 2.12 4.41
C GLU A 550 20.57 1.64 3.39
N HIS A 551 20.21 2.48 2.42
CA HIS A 551 19.20 2.19 1.39
C HIS A 551 19.72 1.17 0.35
N ILE A 552 21.04 1.13 0.17
CA ILE A 552 21.74 0.22 -0.75
C ILE A 552 21.73 -1.22 -0.23
N ARG A 553 21.71 -1.38 1.10
CA ARG A 553 21.60 -2.68 1.78
C ARG A 553 20.22 -3.31 1.60
N GLU A 554 19.15 -2.50 1.55
CA GLU A 554 17.78 -2.99 1.32
C GLU A 554 17.49 -3.33 -0.14
N GLY A 555 18.38 -2.97 -1.08
CA GLY A 555 18.21 -3.25 -2.50
C GLY A 555 17.16 -2.40 -3.22
N LYS A 556 16.79 -1.24 -2.66
CA LYS A 556 15.77 -0.31 -3.19
C LYS A 556 16.36 0.86 -3.99
N PHE A 557 17.55 0.72 -4.58
CA PHE A 557 18.20 1.84 -5.28
C PHE A 557 17.73 2.01 -6.74
N ASP A 558 16.58 1.45 -7.12
CA ASP A 558 16.05 1.52 -8.48
C ASP A 558 14.81 2.44 -8.60
N ASP A 559 14.48 3.23 -7.56
CA ASP A 559 13.44 4.28 -7.61
C ASP A 559 14.02 5.68 -7.31
#